data_AF-A0A1V1PRK6-F1
#
_entry.id   AF-A0A1V1PRK6-F1
#
_cell.length_a   1.000
_cell.length_b   1.000
_cell.length_c   1.000
_cell.angle_alpha   90.00
_cell.angle_beta   90.00
_cell.angle_gamma   90.00
#
_symmetry.space_group_name_H-M   'P 1'
#
loop_
_entity.id
_entity.type
_entity.pdbx_description
1 polymer ?
#
loop_
_entity_poly.entity_id
_entity_poly.type
_entity_poly.pdbx_seq_one_letter_code
_entity_poly.pdbx_strand_id
1 'polypeptide(L)'
;MAHIEQTGRFQTSTRDERDMPAVKQRLRVPSDLVSCHTAEVAGFVIEGHVPAEDVLRLLRDRPHGVIGLAVPGMPLGSPGMEQDGGDARQAFDVLAFRSDGARESFARYDARA
;
A
#
# COMPACT_ATOMS: atom_id res chain seq x y z
N MET A 1 -6.78 -1.20 8.54
CA MET A 1 -6.32 -0.03 9.35
C MET A 1 -5.61 -0.42 10.63
N ALA A 2 -6.05 -1.46 11.36
CA ALA A 2 -5.43 -1.87 12.64
C ALA A 2 -3.90 -1.98 12.64
N HIS A 3 -3.28 -2.59 11.61
CA HIS A 3 -1.80 -2.70 11.52
C HIS A 3 -1.08 -1.35 11.49
N ILE A 4 -1.65 -0.35 10.80
CA ILE A 4 -1.08 1.00 10.71
C ILE A 4 -1.23 1.71 12.06
N GLU A 5 -2.38 1.57 12.73
CA GLU A 5 -2.66 2.15 14.05
C GLU A 5 -1.77 1.57 15.15
N GLN A 6 -1.53 0.25 15.13
CA GLN A 6 -0.70 -0.45 16.11
C GLN A 6 0.75 0.04 16.14
N THR A 7 1.24 0.65 15.06
CA THR A 7 2.57 1.28 15.07
C THR A 7 2.69 2.45 16.05
N GLY A 8 1.56 3.07 16.43
CA GLY A 8 1.53 4.31 17.20
C GLY A 8 2.15 5.51 16.49
N ARG A 9 2.44 5.39 15.18
CA ARG A 9 3.06 6.44 14.35
C ARG A 9 2.07 7.18 13.46
N PHE A 10 0.86 6.65 13.31
CA PHE A 10 -0.15 7.18 12.41
C PHE A 10 -1.44 7.48 13.15
N GLN A 11 -2.06 8.60 12.80
CA GLN A 11 -3.46 8.89 13.11
C GLN A 11 -4.28 8.60 11.87
N THR A 12 -5.21 7.66 11.97
CA THR A 12 -6.02 7.18 10.85
C THR A 12 -7.42 7.80 10.89
N SER A 13 -7.99 8.01 9.71
CA SER A 13 -9.40 8.34 9.54
C SER A 13 -9.90 7.58 8.32
N THR A 14 -10.96 6.79 8.50
CA THR A 14 -11.58 6.01 7.44
C THR A 14 -12.81 6.75 6.94
N ARG A 15 -12.99 6.75 5.62
CA ARG A 15 -14.21 7.25 4.97
C ARG A 15 -14.66 6.22 3.94
N ASP A 16 -15.91 5.80 4.05
CA ASP A 16 -16.52 4.96 3.03
C ASP A 16 -16.82 5.83 1.81
N GLU A 17 -16.25 5.44 0.67
CA GLU A 17 -16.45 6.12 -0.60
C GLU A 17 -17.30 5.25 -1.53
N ARG A 18 -18.31 5.85 -2.15
CA ARG A 18 -19.22 5.14 -3.04
C ARG A 18 -18.61 4.96 -4.44
N ASP A 19 -17.73 5.86 -4.85
CA ASP A 19 -17.03 5.82 -6.12
C ASP A 19 -15.51 5.72 -5.93
N MET A 20 -15.07 4.54 -5.47
CA MET A 20 -13.65 4.23 -5.36
C MET A 20 -12.87 4.35 -6.69
N PRO A 21 -13.42 3.95 -7.86
CA PRO A 21 -12.77 4.19 -9.14
C PRO A 21 -12.43 5.67 -9.38
N ALA A 22 -13.36 6.59 -9.12
CA ALA A 22 -13.11 8.02 -9.27
C ALA A 22 -12.02 8.52 -8.30
N VAL A 23 -11.97 8.02 -7.06
CA VAL A 23 -10.89 8.35 -6.12
C VAL A 23 -9.54 7.87 -6.61
N LYS A 24 -9.43 6.62 -7.04
CA LYS A 24 -8.17 6.04 -7.55
C LYS A 24 -7.67 6.80 -8.77
N GLN A 25 -8.58 7.18 -9.68
CA GLN A 25 -8.25 7.99 -10.85
C GLN A 25 -7.77 9.39 -10.47
N ARG A 26 -8.46 10.07 -9.54
CA ARG A 26 -8.05 11.38 -9.00
C ARG A 26 -6.65 11.33 -8.39
N LEU A 27 -6.32 10.23 -7.73
CA LEU A 27 -5.02 9.96 -7.11
C LEU A 27 -3.98 9.39 -8.07
N ARG A 28 -4.32 9.25 -9.35
CA ARG A 28 -3.42 8.73 -10.41
C ARG A 28 -2.87 7.35 -10.09
N VAL A 29 -3.65 6.52 -9.39
CA VAL A 29 -3.30 5.11 -9.18
C VAL A 29 -3.38 4.42 -10.54
N PRO A 30 -2.29 3.78 -11.02
CA PRO A 30 -2.33 3.00 -12.26
C PRO A 30 -3.36 1.87 -12.18
N SER A 31 -4.10 1.63 -13.27
CA SER A 31 -5.21 0.67 -13.29
C SER A 31 -4.80 -0.77 -12.98
N ASP A 32 -3.55 -1.12 -13.27
CA ASP A 32 -2.94 -2.42 -12.99
C ASP A 32 -2.44 -2.57 -11.54
N LEU A 33 -2.40 -1.47 -10.76
CA LEU A 33 -1.99 -1.47 -9.36
C LEU A 33 -3.17 -1.40 -8.38
N VAL A 34 -4.41 -1.37 -8.90
CA VAL A 34 -5.61 -1.22 -8.09
C VAL A 34 -5.77 -2.38 -7.09
N SER A 35 -6.09 -2.01 -5.86
CA SER A 35 -6.45 -2.89 -4.75
C SER A 35 -7.74 -2.41 -4.08
N CYS A 36 -8.11 -3.03 -2.96
CA CYS A 36 -9.41 -2.84 -2.30
C CYS A 36 -9.57 -1.46 -1.66
N HIS A 37 -8.48 -0.83 -1.22
CA HIS A 37 -8.52 0.45 -0.51
C HIS A 37 -7.33 1.32 -0.90
N THR A 38 -7.49 2.62 -0.66
CA THR A 38 -6.48 3.65 -0.92
C THR A 38 -6.42 4.57 0.28
N ALA A 39 -5.22 4.95 0.70
CA ALA A 39 -4.99 5.95 1.73
C ALA A 39 -4.08 7.07 1.20
N GLU A 40 -4.23 8.26 1.78
CA GLU A 40 -3.35 9.40 1.50
C GLU A 40 -2.60 9.75 2.79
N VAL A 41 -1.28 9.90 2.74
CA VAL A 41 -0.45 10.28 3.90
C VAL A 41 0.69 11.21 3.48
N ALA A 42 0.75 12.38 4.09
CA ALA A 42 1.77 13.41 3.85
C ALA A 42 2.03 13.74 2.35
N GLY A 43 0.98 13.65 1.52
CA GLY A 43 1.04 13.89 0.07
C GLY A 43 1.36 12.67 -0.78
N PHE A 44 1.52 11.48 -0.18
CA PHE A 44 1.71 10.21 -0.89
C PHE A 44 0.43 9.38 -0.89
N VAL A 45 0.28 8.55 -1.92
CA VAL A 45 -0.81 7.59 -2.09
C VAL A 45 -0.34 6.19 -1.67
N ILE A 46 -1.10 5.51 -0.82
CA ILE A 46 -0.83 4.14 -0.38
C ILE A 46 -1.98 3.27 -0.86
N GLU A 47 -1.71 2.37 -1.80
CA GLU A 47 -2.68 1.52 -2.48
C GLU A 47 -2.58 0.07 -2.00
N GLY A 48 -3.66 -0.45 -1.42
CA GLY A 48 -3.73 -1.82 -0.91
C GLY A 48 -2.91 -2.06 0.36
N HIS A 49 -2.52 -3.32 0.56
CA HIS A 49 -1.95 -3.83 1.81
C HIS A 49 -0.43 -3.56 1.93
N VAL A 50 -0.03 -2.29 1.80
CA VAL A 50 1.37 -1.88 1.95
C VAL A 50 1.80 -2.00 3.43
N PRO A 51 2.93 -2.68 3.74
CA PRO A 51 3.48 -2.73 5.09
C PRO A 51 3.79 -1.36 5.67
N ALA A 52 3.47 -1.18 6.96
CA ALA A 52 3.64 0.11 7.63
C ALA A 52 5.10 0.59 7.63
N GLU A 53 6.05 -0.34 7.68
CA GLU A 53 7.49 -0.08 7.60
C GLU A 53 7.90 0.53 6.25
N ASP A 54 7.30 0.06 5.16
CA ASP A 54 7.52 0.65 3.83
C ASP A 54 6.90 2.04 3.70
N VAL A 55 5.72 2.26 4.30
CA VAL A 55 5.12 3.60 4.39
C VAL A 55 6.04 4.55 5.17
N LEU A 56 6.57 4.12 6.31
CA LEU A 56 7.52 4.92 7.10
C LEU A 56 8.81 5.20 6.33
N ARG A 57 9.32 4.21 5.58
CA ARG A 57 10.48 4.37 4.70
C ARG A 57 10.22 5.39 3.60
N LEU A 58 9.06 5.33 2.93
CA LEU A 58 8.64 6.33 1.94
C LEU A 58 8.61 7.74 2.54
N LEU A 59 8.01 7.89 3.72
CA LEU A 59 7.87 9.19 4.39
C LEU A 59 9.21 9.79 4.83
N ARG A 60 10.15 8.93 5.22
CA ARG A 60 11.51 9.35 5.60
C ARG A 60 12.34 9.72 4.38
N ASP A 61 12.38 8.84 3.38
CA ASP A 61 13.34 8.95 2.27
C ASP A 61 12.82 9.86 1.15
N ARG A 62 11.49 10.00 1.02
CA ARG A 62 10.78 10.81 0.02
C ARG A 62 11.44 10.76 -1.38
N PRO A 63 11.55 9.56 -1.99
CA PRO A 63 12.24 9.37 -3.26
C PRO A 63 11.67 10.28 -4.36
N HIS A 64 12.57 10.89 -5.13
CA HIS A 64 12.21 11.91 -6.11
C HIS A 64 11.28 11.37 -7.20
N GLY A 65 10.13 12.03 -7.40
CA GLY A 65 9.17 11.70 -8.46
C GLY A 65 8.20 10.56 -8.12
N VAL A 66 8.39 9.86 -7.00
CA VAL A 66 7.44 8.88 -6.48
C VAL A 66 6.25 9.61 -5.86
N ILE A 67 5.04 9.18 -6.21
CA ILE A 67 3.79 9.73 -5.66
C ILE A 67 3.07 8.73 -4.76
N GLY A 68 3.46 7.46 -4.77
CA GLY A 68 2.82 6.46 -3.92
C GLY A 68 3.48 5.09 -3.94
N LEU A 69 2.99 4.22 -3.05
CA LEU A 69 3.30 2.81 -2.97
C LEU A 69 2.04 1.97 -3.21
N ALA A 70 2.19 0.82 -3.84
CA ALA A 70 1.10 -0.12 -4.07
C ALA A 70 1.51 -1.56 -3.77
N VAL A 71 0.58 -2.33 -3.20
CA VAL A 71 0.57 -3.81 -3.26
C VAL A 71 -0.64 -4.21 -4.10
N PRO A 72 -0.44 -4.59 -5.38
CA PRO A 72 -1.54 -4.97 -6.26
C PRO A 72 -2.25 -6.24 -5.79
N GLY A 73 -3.56 -6.31 -6.03
CA GLY A 73 -4.38 -7.46 -5.64
C GLY A 73 -4.54 -7.59 -4.12
N MET A 74 -4.48 -8.83 -3.62
CA MET A 74 -4.64 -9.19 -2.21
C MET A 74 -3.82 -10.45 -1.88
N PRO A 75 -2.49 -10.35 -1.81
CA PRO A 75 -1.66 -11.50 -1.49
C PRO A 75 -1.89 -11.97 -0.05
N LEU A 76 -2.04 -13.29 0.13
CA LEU A 76 -2.20 -13.91 1.44
C LEU A 76 -1.00 -13.57 2.34
N GLY A 77 -1.25 -13.20 3.60
CA GLY A 77 -0.21 -12.84 4.57
C GLY A 77 0.38 -11.44 4.38
N SER A 78 -0.18 -10.61 3.49
CA SER A 78 0.04 -9.16 3.55
C SER A 78 -0.69 -8.56 4.77
N PRO A 79 -0.30 -7.36 5.27
CA PRO A 79 -0.91 -6.78 6.47
C PRO A 79 -2.45 -6.65 6.38
N GLY A 80 -3.19 -7.29 7.27
CA GLY A 80 -4.64 -7.39 7.24
C GLY A 80 -5.19 -8.56 6.40
N MET A 81 -4.32 -9.41 5.84
CA MET A 81 -4.62 -10.65 5.12
C MET A 81 -3.88 -11.85 5.74
N GLU A 82 -3.40 -11.73 6.97
CA GLU A 82 -2.82 -12.85 7.72
C GLU A 82 -3.86 -13.95 7.99
N GLN A 83 -3.39 -15.19 8.12
CA GLN A 83 -4.22 -16.34 8.48
C GLN A 83 -4.16 -16.55 10.00
N ASP A 84 -5.31 -16.78 10.64
CA ASP A 84 -5.36 -17.12 12.06
C ASP A 84 -4.55 -18.40 12.34
N GLY A 85 -3.49 -18.26 13.14
CA GLY A 85 -2.67 -19.39 13.60
C GLY A 85 -1.59 -19.87 12.63
N GLY A 86 -1.25 -19.12 11.58
CA GLY A 86 -0.17 -19.49 10.65
C GLY A 86 0.68 -18.31 10.15
N ASP A 87 1.96 -18.60 9.85
CA ASP A 87 2.93 -17.65 9.28
C ASP A 87 2.97 -17.73 7.74
N ALA A 88 1.99 -18.40 7.13
CA ALA A 88 1.92 -18.62 5.70
C ALA A 88 1.69 -17.29 4.96
N ARG A 89 2.53 -17.01 3.97
CA ARG A 89 2.52 -15.77 3.20
C ARG A 89 2.88 -16.04 1.76
N GLN A 90 2.13 -15.45 0.83
CA GLN A 90 2.48 -15.42 -0.58
C GLN A 90 3.59 -14.41 -0.85
N ALA A 91 4.44 -14.67 -1.84
CA ALA A 91 5.41 -13.66 -2.26
C ALA A 91 4.66 -12.46 -2.86
N PHE A 92 5.09 -11.25 -2.50
CA PHE A 92 4.56 -10.02 -3.09
C PHE A 92 5.62 -8.92 -3.13
N ASP A 93 5.44 -8.00 -4.07
CA ASP A 93 6.27 -6.81 -4.19
C ASP A 93 5.46 -5.58 -3.76
N VAL A 94 6.16 -4.66 -3.10
CA VAL A 94 5.68 -3.29 -2.92
C VAL A 94 6.27 -2.47 -4.06
N LEU A 95 5.40 -1.85 -4.85
CA LEU A 95 5.78 -1.07 -6.01
C LEU A 95 5.68 0.41 -5.69
N ALA A 96 6.77 1.15 -5.92
CA ALA A 96 6.72 2.60 -5.96
C ALA A 96 6.23 3.04 -7.34
N PHE A 97 5.29 3.98 -7.39
CA PHE A 97 4.75 4.49 -8.65
C PHE A 97 4.80 6.00 -8.74
N ARG A 98 4.90 6.47 -9.98
CA ARG A 98 5.06 7.88 -10.36
C ARG A 98 3.80 8.38 -11.09
N SER A 99 3.67 9.70 -11.21
CA SER A 99 2.50 10.35 -11.83
C SER A 99 2.37 10.13 -13.33
N ASP A 100 3.43 9.68 -13.98
CA ASP A 100 3.50 9.26 -15.39
C ASP A 100 3.17 7.78 -15.59
N GLY A 101 2.86 7.05 -14.50
CA GLY A 101 2.57 5.62 -14.51
C GLY A 101 3.80 4.72 -14.45
N ALA A 102 5.02 5.27 -14.44
CA ALA A 102 6.22 4.47 -14.23
C ALA A 102 6.23 3.84 -12.82
N ARG A 103 6.80 2.64 -12.72
CA ARG A 103 6.88 1.87 -11.47
C ARG A 103 8.22 1.19 -11.32
N GLU A 104 8.63 1.02 -10.07
CA GLU A 104 9.81 0.28 -9.68
C GLU A 104 9.55 -0.52 -8.40
N SER A 105 10.31 -1.60 -8.20
CA SER A 105 10.23 -2.37 -6.96
C SER A 105 10.83 -1.55 -5.82
N PHE A 106 10.06 -1.39 -4.75
CA PHE A 106 10.46 -0.68 -3.52
C PHE A 106 10.87 -1.67 -2.43
N ALA A 107 10.13 -2.76 -2.29
CA ALA A 107 10.44 -3.89 -1.43
C ALA A 107 9.92 -5.18 -2.07
N ARG A 108 10.56 -6.28 -1.70
CA ARG A 108 10.13 -7.64 -2.04
C ARG A 108 9.97 -8.44 -0.76
N TYR A 109 8.86 -9.16 -0.67
CA TYR A 109 8.55 -10.06 0.41
C TYR A 109 8.44 -11.47 -0.14
N ASP A 110 9.34 -12.35 0.29
CA ASP A 110 9.31 -13.74 -0.16
C ASP A 110 8.17 -14.53 0.49
N ALA A 111 7.76 -15.59 -0.21
CA ALA A 111 6.79 -16.52 0.31
C ALA A 111 7.31 -17.20 1.58
N ARG A 112 6.42 -17.47 2.52
CA ARG A 112 6.69 -18.18 3.76
C ARG A 112 5.62 -19.28 3.94
N ALA A 113 6.03 -20.44 4.41
CA ALA A 113 5.17 -21.59 4.69
C ALA A 113 5.15 -21.87 6.19
#